data_AF-A0A9X3J3C7-F1
#
_entry.id   AF-A0A9X3J3C7-F1
#
_cell.length_a   1.000
_cell.length_b   1.000
_cell.length_c   1.000
_cell.angle_alpha   90.00
_cell.angle_beta   90.00
_cell.angle_gamma   90.00
#
_symmetry.space_group_name_H-M   'P 1'
#
loop_
_entity.id
_entity.type
_entity.pdbx_description
1 polymer ?
#
loop_
_entity_poly.entity_id
_entity_poly.type
_entity_poly.pdbx_seq_one_letter_code
_entity_poly.pdbx_strand_id
1 'polypeptide(L)' 'MCDPDGDYCYDKFNVCRGIFCGEAGQCVPVDTKPTCVCDPGYTNETYSLYCEPLAAR' A
#
# COMPACT_ATOMS: atom_id res chain seq x y z
N MET A 1 11.55 -2.43 -8.97
CA MET A 1 12.22 -1.31 -8.29
C MET A 1 12.02 -1.49 -6.80
N CYS A 2 12.98 -1.10 -5.98
CA CYS A 2 12.84 -1.22 -4.53
C CYS A 2 12.84 0.18 -3.93
N ASP A 3 11.93 0.40 -2.99
CA ASP A 3 11.85 1.61 -2.19
C ASP A 3 12.81 1.46 -0.99
N PRO A 4 13.89 2.27 -0.90
CA PRO A 4 14.83 2.18 0.21
C PRO A 4 14.23 2.66 1.53
N ASP A 5 13.17 3.46 1.51
CA ASP A 5 12.49 3.96 2.72
C ASP A 5 11.40 2.99 3.19
N GLY A 6 10.81 2.24 2.27
CA GLY A 6 9.67 1.35 2.53
C GLY A 6 10.03 -0.12 2.76
N ASP A 7 11.28 -0.54 2.56
CA ASP A 7 11.72 -1.93 2.63
C ASP A 7 10.89 -2.90 1.75
N TYR A 8 10.41 -2.42 0.61
CA TYR A 8 9.63 -3.23 -0.34
C TYR A 8 10.09 -3.02 -1.79
N CYS A 9 9.79 -4.01 -2.62
CA CYS A 9 10.00 -3.94 -4.06
C CYS A 9 8.68 -4.07 -4.83
N TYR A 10 8.61 -3.41 -5.98
CA TYR A 10 7.44 -3.38 -6.85
C TYR A 10 7.83 -3.49 -8.32
N ASP A 11 6.89 -3.92 -9.16
CA ASP A 11 7.08 -4.04 -10.61
C ASP A 11 7.17 -2.63 -11.24
N LYS A 12 8.19 -2.43 -12.07
CA LYS A 12 8.51 -1.11 -12.67
C LYS A 12 7.53 -0.68 -13.76
N PHE A 13 6.80 -1.61 -14.34
CA PHE A 13 5.85 -1.39 -15.43
C PHE A 13 4.41 -1.35 -14.92
N ASN A 14 4.13 -2.05 -13.81
CA ASN A 14 2.87 -1.99 -13.10
C ASN A 14 3.13 -2.02 -11.60
N VAL A 15 3.20 -0.84 -10.98
CA VAL A 15 3.58 -0.69 -9.57
C VAL A 15 2.67 -1.45 -8.61
N CYS A 16 1.41 -1.68 -8.97
CA CYS A 16 0.43 -2.40 -8.16
C CYS A 16 0.39 -3.91 -8.42
N ARG A 17 1.16 -4.42 -9.39
CA ARG A 17 1.22 -5.86 -9.66
C ARG A 17 1.85 -6.57 -8.46
N GLY A 18 1.06 -7.45 -7.83
CA GLY A 18 1.51 -8.26 -6.69
C GLY A 18 1.54 -7.51 -5.36
N ILE A 19 1.09 -6.25 -5.32
CA ILE A 19 0.91 -5.50 -4.07
C ILE A 19 -0.43 -5.87 -3.47
N PHE A 20 -0.42 -6.28 -2.21
CA PHE A 20 -1.61 -6.67 -1.47
C PHE A 20 -1.92 -5.65 -0.36
N CYS A 21 -2.95 -4.82 -0.57
CA CYS A 21 -3.38 -3.79 0.38
C CYS A 21 -4.27 -4.31 1.52
N GLY A 22 -4.51 -5.62 1.61
CA GLY A 22 -5.57 -6.19 2.44
C GLY A 22 -6.92 -6.27 1.72
N GLU A 23 -7.97 -6.63 2.44
CA GLU A 23 -9.34 -6.70 1.92
C GLU A 23 -10.04 -5.34 1.86
N ALA A 24 -9.51 -4.33 2.57
CA ALA A 24 -10.12 -3.02 2.79
C ALA A 24 -9.30 -1.88 2.19
N GLY A 25 -8.71 -2.12 1.01
CA GLY A 25 -7.94 -1.11 0.33
C GLY A 25 -7.62 -1.47 -1.11
N GLN A 26 -7.34 -0.44 -1.90
CA GLN A 26 -6.98 -0.58 -3.30
C GLN A 26 -5.61 0.02 -3.55
N CYS A 27 -4.75 -0.73 -4.26
CA CYS A 27 -3.48 -0.19 -4.70
C CYS A 27 -3.70 0.80 -5.83
N VAL A 28 -3.07 1.98 -5.72
CA VAL A 28 -3.00 3.00 -6.76
C VAL A 28 -1.56 3.49 -6.94
N PRO A 29 -1.17 3.91 -8.15
CA PRO A 29 0.11 4.56 -8.36
C PRO A 29 0.08 6.02 -7.85
N VAL A 30 0.97 6.38 -6.94
CA VAL A 30 1.22 7.76 -6.48
C VAL A 30 2.70 8.06 -6.65
N ASP A 31 3.04 9.11 -7.38
CA ASP A 31 4.44 9.47 -7.67
C ASP A 31 5.30 8.30 -8.16
N THR A 32 4.72 7.44 -9.01
CA THR A 32 5.34 6.22 -9.55
C THR A 32 5.67 5.12 -8.53
N LYS A 33 5.19 5.25 -7.29
CA LYS A 33 5.25 4.23 -6.25
C LYS A 33 3.86 3.61 -6.04
N PRO A 34 3.78 2.35 -5.60
CA PRO A 34 2.51 1.79 -5.15
C PRO A 34 2.09 2.44 -3.83
N THR A 35 0.80 2.73 -3.69
CA THR A 35 0.22 3.24 -2.45
C THR A 35 -1.14 2.60 -2.25
N CYS A 36 -1.43 2.18 -1.02
CA CYS A 36 -2.74 1.66 -0.67
C CYS A 36 -3.66 2.80 -0.24
N VAL A 37 -4.76 2.99 -0.97
CA VAL A 37 -5.87 3.83 -0.51
C VAL A 37 -6.81 2.93 0.28
N CYS A 38 -6.94 3.23 1.57
CA CYS A 38 -7.74 2.43 2.48
C CYS A 38 -9.20 2.89 2.50
N ASP A 39 -10.09 1.92 2.67
CA ASP A 39 -11.51 2.16 2.88
C ASP A 39 -11.77 2.86 4.23
N PRO A 40 -12.93 3.52 4.40
CA PRO A 40 -13.29 4.15 5.67
C PRO A 40 -13.20 3.18 6.84
N GLY A 41 -12.50 3.59 7.90
CA GLY A 41 -12.24 2.73 9.07
C GLY A 41 -10.90 2.01 9.05
N TYR A 42 -10.10 2.20 7.99
CA TYR A 42 -8.76 1.62 7.84
C TYR A 42 -7.70 2.71 7.58
N THR A 43 -6.44 2.40 7.88
CA THR A 43 -5.29 3.31 7.75
C THR A 43 -4.05 2.56 7.24
N ASN A 44 -3.21 3.23 6.45
CA ASN A 44 -1.90 2.75 5.99
C ASN A 44 -0.73 3.52 6.62
N GLU A 45 -0.98 4.27 7.70
CA GLU A 45 0.03 5.13 8.34
C GLU A 45 1.21 4.33 8.92
N THR A 46 0.94 3.13 9.45
CA THR A 46 1.97 2.24 9.99
C THR A 46 2.68 1.47 8.86
N TYR A 47 1.91 1.04 7.86
CA TYR A 47 2.39 0.21 6.75
C TYR A 47 1.88 0.77 5.43
N SER A 48 2.77 1.36 4.64
CA SER A 48 2.39 2.03 3.37
C SER A 48 1.67 1.11 2.37
N LEU A 49 1.88 -0.21 2.48
CA LEU A 49 1.33 -1.23 1.60
C LEU A 49 0.24 -2.10 2.23
N TYR A 50 -0.26 -1.76 3.41
CA TYR A 50 -1.30 -2.56 4.06
C TYR A 50 -2.27 -1.68 4.84
N CYS A 51 -3.56 -1.92 4.64
CA CYS A 51 -4.62 -1.21 5.35
C CYS A 51 -4.98 -1.93 6.65
N GLU A 52 -4.64 -1.32 7.78
CA GLU A 52 -4.98 -1.81 9.11
C GLU A 52 -6.31 -1.21 9.59
N PRO A 53 -7.17 -1.97 10.30
CA PRO A 53 -8.37 -1.41 10.91
C PRO A 53 -8.00 -0.41 12.00
N LEU A 54 -8.60 0.78 11.97
CA LEU A 54 -8.45 1.80 13.01
C LEU A 54 -8.91 1.29 14.40
N ALA A 55 -9.90 0.39 14.42
CA ALA A 55 -10.46 -0.17 15.64
C ALA A 55 -9.58 -1.26 16.30
N ALA A 56 -8.52 -1.71 15.63
CA ALA A 56 -7.56 -2.68 16.18
C ALA A 56 -6.39 -2.00 16.92
N ARG A 57 -6.41 -0.67 17.03
CA ARG A 57 -5.35 0.17 17.61
C ARG A 57 -5.68 0.64 19.02
#